data_AF-A0A7W1ZVF6-F1
#
_entry.id   AF-A0A7W1ZVF6-F1
#
_cell.length_a   1.000
_cell.length_b   1.000
_cell.length_c   1.000
_cell.angle_alpha   90.00
_cell.angle_beta   90.00
_cell.angle_gamma   90.00
#
_symmetry.space_group_name_H-M   'P 1'
#
loop_
_entity.id
_entity.type
_entity.pdbx_description
1 polymer ?
#
loop_
_entity_poly.entity_id
_entity_poly.type
_entity_poly.pdbx_seq_one_letter_code
_entity_poly.pdbx_strand_id
1 'polypeptide(L)'
;MDIDVYADWEGIGGAPARVGRLTIVHTKGHQVTSFEYDKEWLMQGIAQNLDPDLLFFQGPQYLGENKPNFGLFADSSPDRWGRTLMDRREAITARQEKRKTKKLFDEDYLLGVYDAHRMGGLRFKTPGSEDFQHADQLMAAPPWTSLRELEQASLALENDLLKDAETLKWINMLIAPGASLGGARPKVSVTDQDGHLWIAK
;
A
#
# COMPACT_ATOMS: atom_id res chain seq x y z
N MET A 1 9.28 8.45 -10.73
CA MET A 1 7.99 8.62 -10.03
C MET A 1 8.29 9.19 -8.67
N ASP A 2 7.57 10.25 -8.30
CA ASP A 2 7.71 10.88 -7.00
C ASP A 2 6.46 10.57 -6.17
N ILE A 3 6.66 10.36 -4.87
CA ILE A 3 5.63 10.03 -3.89
C ILE A 3 5.92 10.87 -2.65
N ASP A 4 4.98 11.73 -2.25
CA ASP A 4 5.09 12.48 -1.01
C ASP A 4 4.65 11.58 0.16
N VAL A 5 5.47 11.56 1.21
CA VAL A 5 5.34 10.67 2.37
C VAL A 5 4.92 11.50 3.58
N TYR A 6 3.89 11.04 4.29
CA TYR A 6 3.32 11.69 5.46
C TYR A 6 3.29 10.75 6.65
N ALA A 7 3.41 11.31 7.84
CA ALA A 7 3.31 10.67 9.15
C ALA A 7 1.95 11.01 9.77
N ASP A 8 1.23 10.00 10.22
CA ASP A 8 -0.10 10.10 10.83
C ASP A 8 -0.28 9.03 11.92
N TRP A 9 0.50 9.14 12.99
CA TRP A 9 0.35 8.33 14.20
C TRP A 9 0.07 9.22 15.40
N GLU A 10 -0.40 8.64 16.50
CA GLU A 10 -0.85 9.37 17.71
C GLU A 10 0.15 10.43 18.20
N GLY A 11 1.45 10.11 18.17
CA GLY A 11 2.53 11.03 18.57
C GLY A 11 2.74 12.26 17.67
N ILE A 12 2.13 12.33 16.48
CA ILE A 12 2.15 13.54 15.63
C ILE A 12 1.23 14.63 16.20
N GLY A 13 0.18 14.26 16.93
CA GLY A 13 -0.63 15.20 17.70
C GLY A 13 -1.43 16.21 16.86
N GLY A 14 -1.84 15.87 15.64
CA GLY A 14 -2.58 16.77 14.76
C GLY A 14 -2.84 16.21 13.37
N ALA A 15 -2.84 17.09 12.37
CA ALA A 15 -2.94 16.68 10.96
C ALA A 15 -1.68 15.91 10.50
N PRO A 16 -1.78 15.08 9.46
CA PRO A 16 -0.63 14.35 8.92
C PRO A 16 0.54 15.27 8.61
N ALA A 17 1.71 14.97 9.17
CA ALA A 17 2.93 15.74 8.99
C ALA A 17 3.70 15.23 7.78
N ARG A 18 4.16 16.12 6.90
CA ARG A 18 4.98 15.71 5.76
C ARG A 18 6.37 15.28 6.24
N VAL A 19 6.76 14.05 5.93
CA VAL A 19 8.06 13.49 6.31
C VAL A 19 9.10 13.76 5.24
N GLY A 20 8.70 13.67 3.97
CA GLY A 20 9.64 13.80 2.85
C GLY A 20 9.07 13.32 1.53
N ARG A 21 9.97 13.01 0.60
CA ARG A 21 9.65 12.52 -0.73
C ARG A 21 10.46 11.28 -1.08
N LEU A 22 9.74 10.26 -1.53
CA LEU A 22 10.28 9.05 -2.13
C LEU A 22 10.32 9.23 -3.66
N THR A 23 11.48 9.04 -4.25
CA THR A 23 11.69 9.11 -5.70
C THR A 23 12.17 7.76 -6.21
N ILE A 24 11.50 7.25 -7.24
CA ILE A 24 11.77 5.95 -7.86
C ILE A 24 12.04 6.16 -9.35
N VAL A 25 13.20 5.72 -9.82
CA VAL A 25 13.64 5.86 -11.21
C VAL A 25 13.99 4.49 -11.78
N HIS A 26 13.43 4.18 -12.96
CA HIS A 26 13.74 2.95 -13.70
C HIS A 26 14.80 3.24 -14.77
N THR A 27 15.97 2.60 -14.68
CA THR A 27 17.07 2.73 -15.65
C THR A 27 17.57 1.36 -16.09
N LYS A 28 17.51 1.07 -17.40
CA LYS A 28 18.10 -0.13 -18.04
C LYS A 28 17.93 -1.44 -17.22
N GLY A 29 16.72 -1.69 -16.72
CA GLY A 29 16.38 -2.91 -15.98
C GLY A 29 16.64 -2.87 -14.47
N HIS A 30 17.15 -1.75 -13.94
CA HIS A 30 17.32 -1.52 -12.51
C HIS A 30 16.38 -0.43 -12.02
N GLN A 31 15.92 -0.58 -10.78
CA GLN A 31 15.17 0.43 -10.05
C GLN A 31 16.13 1.11 -9.08
N VAL A 32 16.18 2.44 -9.14
CA VAL A 32 16.91 3.28 -8.18
C VAL A 32 15.88 4.00 -7.34
N THR A 33 15.98 3.81 -6.03
CA THR A 33 15.09 4.42 -5.04
C THR A 33 15.89 5.40 -4.20
N SER A 34 15.38 6.61 -4.03
CA SER A 34 15.93 7.60 -3.11
C SER A 34 14.84 8.22 -2.25
N PHE A 35 15.24 8.67 -1.06
CA PHE A 35 14.35 9.38 -0.14
C PHE A 35 15.01 10.67 0.33
N GLU A 36 14.25 11.75 0.34
CA GLU A 36 14.68 13.05 0.84
C GLU A 36 13.72 13.51 1.94
N TYR A 37 14.25 13.80 3.12
CA TYR A 37 13.46 14.36 4.21
C TYR A 37 12.99 15.77 3.88
N ASP A 38 11.77 16.08 4.31
CA ASP A 38 11.25 17.44 4.31
C ASP A 38 12.01 18.27 5.36
N LYS A 39 12.28 19.54 5.04
CA LYS A 39 13.11 20.39 5.89
C LYS A 39 12.42 20.65 7.23
N GLU A 40 11.11 20.89 7.20
CA GLU A 40 10.30 21.15 8.38
C GLU A 40 10.29 19.93 9.30
N TRP A 41 10.19 18.71 8.75
CA TRP A 41 10.29 17.47 9.52
C TRP A 41 11.58 17.38 10.34
N LEU A 42 12.73 17.65 9.71
CA LEU A 42 14.05 17.62 10.37
C LEU A 42 14.19 18.67 11.49
N MET A 43 13.48 19.80 11.39
CA MET A 43 13.60 20.91 12.34
C MET A 43 12.61 20.83 13.51
N GLN A 44 11.48 20.14 13.36
CA GLN A 44 10.37 20.13 14.33
C GLN A 44 10.67 19.35 15.62
N GLY A 45 11.80 18.66 15.72
CA GLY A 45 12.17 17.86 16.91
C GLY A 45 11.32 16.61 17.14
N ILE A 46 10.33 16.35 16.28
CA ILE A 46 9.53 15.12 16.23
C ILE A 46 10.13 14.07 15.28
N ALA A 47 11.21 14.43 14.57
CA ALA A 47 11.90 13.53 13.66
C ALA A 47 12.43 12.31 14.43
N GLN A 48 11.94 11.14 14.04
CA GLN A 48 12.35 9.85 14.58
C GLN A 48 13.05 9.03 13.51
N ASN A 49 13.86 8.06 13.94
CA ASN A 49 14.55 7.19 12.99
C ASN A 49 13.52 6.18 12.46
N LEU A 50 13.11 6.36 11.19
CA LEU A 50 12.08 5.55 10.54
C LEU A 50 12.63 4.29 9.87
N ASP A 51 13.92 4.30 9.55
CA ASP A 51 14.61 3.21 8.86
C ASP A 51 16.09 3.24 9.24
N PRO A 52 16.72 2.09 9.51
CA PRO A 52 18.14 2.03 9.83
C PRO A 52 19.05 2.61 8.75
N ASP A 53 18.60 2.63 7.49
CA ASP A 53 19.36 3.18 6.35
C ASP A 53 19.09 4.68 6.10
N LEU A 54 18.24 5.33 6.91
CA LEU A 54 17.96 6.76 6.82
C LEU A 54 18.69 7.56 7.90
N LEU A 55 19.40 8.60 7.45
CA LEU A 55 20.11 9.53 8.32
C LEU A 55 19.40 10.89 8.34
N PHE A 56 19.56 11.66 9.41
CA PHE A 56 18.90 12.96 9.55
C PHE A 56 19.65 14.09 8.85
N PHE A 57 19.61 14.12 7.52
CA PHE A 57 20.15 15.23 6.75
C PHE A 57 19.29 15.55 5.52
N GLN A 58 19.49 16.75 4.98
CA GLN A 58 18.78 17.25 3.79
C GLN A 58 19.39 16.72 2.49
N GLY A 59 18.56 16.56 1.47
CA GLY A 59 18.97 16.05 0.18
C GLY A 59 18.67 14.55 0.00
N PRO A 60 18.78 14.05 -1.25
CA PRO A 60 18.41 12.69 -1.58
C PRO A 60 19.39 11.69 -0.98
N GLN A 61 18.84 10.69 -0.29
CA GLN A 61 19.54 9.56 0.28
C GLN A 61 19.29 8.33 -0.57
N TYR A 62 20.33 7.55 -0.81
CA TYR A 62 20.28 6.35 -1.63
C TYR A 62 20.69 5.14 -0.80
N LEU A 63 20.15 3.99 -1.16
CA LEU A 63 20.53 2.71 -0.56
C LEU A 63 21.81 2.16 -1.20
N GLY A 64 22.50 1.29 -0.45
CA GLY A 64 23.59 0.50 -1.01
C GLY A 64 23.10 -0.48 -2.09
N GLU A 65 24.00 -0.91 -2.98
CA GLU A 65 23.69 -1.70 -4.18
C GLU A 65 22.92 -3.01 -3.92
N ASN A 66 22.97 -3.54 -2.69
CA ASN A 66 22.34 -4.81 -2.32
C ASN A 66 20.90 -4.68 -1.81
N LYS A 67 20.35 -3.45 -1.68
CA LYS A 67 19.00 -3.23 -1.14
C LYS A 67 18.12 -2.50 -2.16
N PRO A 68 17.03 -3.13 -2.65
CA PRO A 68 16.20 -2.54 -3.70
C PRO A 68 15.32 -1.38 -3.21
N ASN A 69 15.00 -1.33 -1.91
CA ASN A 69 14.12 -0.32 -1.33
C ASN A 69 14.33 -0.16 0.20
N PHE A 70 13.89 0.97 0.76
CA PHE A 70 13.94 1.21 2.20
C PHE A 70 12.96 0.26 2.89
N GLY A 71 13.37 -0.28 4.03
CA GLY A 71 12.56 -1.22 4.80
C GLY A 71 11.22 -0.61 5.19
N LEU A 72 11.20 0.67 5.56
CA LEU A 72 9.98 1.37 5.98
C LEU A 72 8.87 1.37 4.90
N PHE A 73 9.24 1.42 3.61
CA PHE A 73 8.28 1.38 2.49
C PHE A 73 7.91 -0.06 2.15
N ALA A 74 8.83 -1.00 2.31
CA ALA A 74 8.54 -2.43 2.16
C ALA A 74 7.54 -2.91 3.22
N ASP A 75 7.68 -2.45 4.46
CA ASP A 75 6.76 -2.75 5.58
C ASP A 75 5.38 -2.12 5.37
N SER A 76 5.31 -1.01 4.63
CA SER A 76 4.06 -0.33 4.26
C SER A 76 3.41 -0.90 2.99
N SER A 77 4.08 -1.82 2.30
CA SER A 77 3.61 -2.45 1.06
C SER A 77 2.79 -3.71 1.33
N PRO A 78 1.91 -4.14 0.40
CA PRO A 78 1.14 -5.36 0.59
C PRO A 78 2.04 -6.59 0.59
N ASP A 79 1.60 -7.61 1.33
CA ASP A 79 2.27 -8.91 1.39
C ASP A 79 2.10 -9.73 0.11
N ARG A 80 2.57 -10.99 0.13
CA ARG A 80 2.49 -11.88 -1.03
C ARG A 80 1.06 -12.13 -1.50
N TRP A 81 0.10 -12.26 -0.59
CA TRP A 81 -1.30 -12.44 -0.93
C TRP A 81 -1.87 -11.18 -1.57
N GLY A 82 -1.62 -10.01 -0.97
CA GLY A 82 -2.02 -8.72 -1.53
C GLY A 82 -1.46 -8.46 -2.92
N ARG A 83 -0.16 -8.72 -3.12
CA ARG A 83 0.48 -8.64 -4.44
C ARG A 83 -0.18 -9.57 -5.45
N THR A 84 -0.50 -10.80 -5.04
CA THR A 84 -1.22 -11.78 -5.91
C THR A 84 -2.60 -11.27 -6.33
N LEU A 85 -3.36 -10.67 -5.41
CA LEU A 85 -4.66 -10.07 -5.73
C LEU A 85 -4.50 -8.91 -6.72
N MET A 86 -3.51 -8.04 -6.51
CA MET A 86 -3.23 -6.91 -7.39
C MET A 86 -2.81 -7.35 -8.79
N ASP A 87 -1.94 -8.36 -8.90
CA ASP A 87 -1.53 -8.96 -10.17
C ASP A 87 -2.72 -9.55 -10.92
N ARG A 88 -3.60 -10.27 -10.21
CA ARG A 88 -4.83 -10.82 -10.80
C ARG A 88 -5.78 -9.72 -11.26
N ARG A 89 -5.95 -8.65 -10.48
CA ARG A 89 -6.77 -7.48 -10.85
C ARG A 89 -6.27 -6.89 -12.18
N GLU A 90 -4.97 -6.66 -12.28
CA GLU A 90 -4.31 -6.12 -13.45
C GLU A 90 -4.47 -7.05 -14.66
N ALA A 91 -4.28 -8.36 -14.48
CA ALA A 91 -4.47 -9.33 -15.55
C ALA A 91 -5.91 -9.37 -16.10
N ILE A 92 -6.92 -9.31 -15.23
CA ILE A 92 -8.32 -9.28 -15.67
C ILE A 92 -8.66 -7.94 -16.35
N THR A 93 -8.24 -6.82 -15.76
CA THR A 93 -8.47 -5.48 -16.31
C THR A 93 -7.85 -5.35 -17.70
N ALA A 94 -6.61 -5.83 -17.87
CA ALA A 94 -5.94 -5.84 -19.17
C ALA A 94 -6.71 -6.63 -20.24
N ARG A 95 -7.28 -7.79 -19.88
CA ARG A 95 -8.12 -8.58 -20.80
C ARG A 95 -9.38 -7.83 -21.21
N GLN A 96 -10.08 -7.22 -20.25
CA GLN A 96 -11.30 -6.44 -20.51
C GLN A 96 -11.02 -5.24 -21.42
N GLU A 97 -9.90 -4.55 -21.18
CA GLU A 97 -9.44 -3.41 -21.98
C GLU A 97 -8.73 -3.81 -23.28
N LYS A 98 -8.60 -5.13 -23.56
CA LYS A 98 -7.89 -5.68 -24.74
C LYS A 98 -6.46 -5.16 -24.89
N ARG A 99 -5.77 -4.94 -23.76
CA ARG A 99 -4.37 -4.52 -23.70
C ARG A 99 -3.49 -5.63 -23.13
N LYS A 100 -2.17 -5.48 -23.28
CA LYS A 100 -1.22 -6.35 -22.58
C LYS A 100 -1.23 -6.02 -21.08
N THR A 101 -1.09 -7.06 -20.26
CA THR A 101 -0.88 -6.92 -18.81
C THR A 101 0.38 -6.09 -18.54
N LYS A 102 0.26 -5.06 -17.71
CA LYS A 102 1.39 -4.27 -17.21
C LYS A 102 2.11 -5.09 -16.14
N LYS A 103 3.44 -5.05 -16.14
CA LYS A 103 4.23 -5.53 -15.00
C LYS A 103 4.13 -4.51 -13.86
N LEU A 104 3.68 -4.95 -12.69
CA LEU A 104 3.65 -4.12 -11.49
C LEU A 104 5.03 -4.09 -10.82
N PHE A 105 5.44 -2.91 -10.39
CA PHE A 105 6.68 -2.66 -9.62
C PHE A 105 6.35 -2.29 -8.16
N ASP A 106 7.37 -2.14 -7.32
CA ASP A 106 7.17 -1.91 -5.88
C ASP A 106 6.35 -0.64 -5.59
N GLU A 107 6.47 0.41 -6.39
CA GLU A 107 5.62 1.59 -6.29
C GLU A 107 4.14 1.33 -6.63
N ASP A 108 3.86 0.45 -7.59
CA ASP A 108 2.49 0.12 -7.97
C ASP A 108 1.84 -0.65 -6.80
N TYR A 109 2.59 -1.53 -6.13
CA TYR A 109 2.13 -2.22 -4.94
C TYR A 109 1.95 -1.28 -3.76
N LEU A 110 2.92 -0.41 -3.50
CA LEU A 110 2.86 0.56 -2.41
C LEU A 110 1.63 1.44 -2.55
N LEU A 111 1.40 2.01 -3.73
CA LEU A 111 0.32 2.95 -3.97
C LEU A 111 -1.03 2.28 -4.23
N GLY A 112 -1.06 1.00 -4.64
CA GLY A 112 -2.30 0.30 -4.95
C GLY A 112 -3.07 -0.25 -3.74
N VAL A 113 -2.61 0.04 -2.52
CA VAL A 113 -3.30 -0.26 -1.25
C VAL A 113 -4.09 0.97 -0.79
N TYR A 114 -5.31 0.73 -0.31
CA TYR A 114 -6.18 1.75 0.27
C TYR A 114 -5.53 2.40 1.50
N ASP A 115 -5.44 3.72 1.51
CA ASP A 115 -4.69 4.45 2.53
C ASP A 115 -5.21 4.23 3.97
N ALA A 116 -6.52 4.19 4.19
CA ALA A 116 -7.07 4.00 5.55
C ALA A 116 -6.85 2.60 6.14
N HIS A 117 -6.55 1.61 5.31
CA HIS A 117 -6.27 0.23 5.75
C HIS A 117 -4.79 -0.12 5.64
N ARG A 118 -3.96 0.86 5.30
CA ARG A 118 -2.54 0.68 5.31
C ARG A 118 -2.08 0.48 6.73
N MET A 119 -1.09 -0.37 6.87
CA MET A 119 -0.41 -0.53 8.14
C MET A 119 0.60 0.56 8.44
N GLY A 120 0.84 0.73 9.74
CA GLY A 120 1.79 1.70 10.25
C GLY A 120 1.16 3.08 10.31
N GLY A 121 2.01 4.09 10.45
CA GLY A 121 1.57 5.49 10.52
C GLY A 121 2.00 6.30 9.30
N LEU A 122 2.29 5.65 8.17
CA LEU A 122 2.71 6.34 6.95
C LEU A 122 1.57 6.43 5.95
N ARG A 123 1.46 7.57 5.31
CA ARG A 123 0.46 7.87 4.29
C ARG A 123 1.14 8.44 3.05
N PHE A 124 0.56 8.21 1.88
CA PHE A 124 1.21 8.55 0.61
C PHE A 124 0.31 9.41 -0.27
N LYS A 125 0.94 10.38 -0.96
CA LYS A 125 0.30 11.19 -2.00
C LYS A 125 1.13 11.17 -3.27
N THR A 126 0.46 11.19 -4.42
CA THR A 126 1.12 11.65 -5.65
C THR A 126 1.33 13.16 -5.55
N PRO A 127 2.49 13.69 -5.97
CA PRO A 127 2.75 15.12 -5.90
C PRO A 127 1.64 15.95 -6.57
N GLY A 128 1.15 16.96 -5.85
CA GLY A 128 0.04 17.82 -6.30
C GLY A 128 -1.36 17.25 -6.08
N SER A 129 -1.50 16.05 -5.50
CA SER A 129 -2.78 15.53 -5.03
C SER A 129 -3.12 16.09 -3.66
N GLU A 130 -4.36 16.58 -3.49
CA GLU A 130 -4.89 16.95 -2.17
C GLU A 130 -5.23 15.69 -1.35
N ASP A 131 -5.69 14.64 -2.03
CA ASP A 131 -6.10 13.38 -1.40
C ASP A 131 -4.92 12.42 -1.23
N PHE A 132 -5.00 11.62 -0.17
CA PHE A 132 -4.16 10.43 -0.01
C PHE A 132 -4.55 9.34 -1.03
N GLN A 133 -3.60 8.45 -1.33
CA GLN A 133 -3.83 7.41 -2.33
C GLN A 133 -5.08 6.58 -2.03
N HIS A 134 -5.91 6.39 -3.06
CA HIS A 134 -7.17 5.64 -2.95
C HIS A 134 -8.01 6.11 -1.74
N ALA A 135 -8.51 7.35 -1.75
CA ALA A 135 -9.40 7.86 -0.71
C ALA A 135 -10.90 7.52 -0.93
N ASP A 136 -11.23 6.70 -1.94
CA ASP A 136 -12.62 6.39 -2.29
C ASP A 136 -13.30 5.49 -1.24
N GLN A 137 -14.22 6.06 -0.48
CA GLN A 137 -14.99 5.38 0.56
C GLN A 137 -15.80 4.18 0.06
N LEU A 138 -16.07 4.05 -1.24
CA LEU A 138 -16.70 2.85 -1.81
C LEU A 138 -15.82 1.59 -1.65
N MET A 139 -14.55 1.77 -1.31
CA MET A 139 -13.56 0.73 -1.03
C MET A 139 -13.23 0.63 0.48
N ALA A 140 -14.14 1.08 1.36
CA ALA A 140 -14.00 0.92 2.81
C ALA A 140 -13.96 -0.57 3.23
N ALA A 141 -13.31 -0.89 4.36
CA ALA A 141 -13.26 -2.25 4.86
C ALA A 141 -14.67 -2.76 5.15
N PRO A 142 -15.04 -3.96 4.67
CA PRO A 142 -16.36 -4.51 4.88
C PRO A 142 -16.60 -4.76 6.37
N PRO A 143 -17.87 -4.71 6.83
CA PRO A 143 -18.19 -5.04 8.21
C PRO A 143 -17.84 -6.51 8.49
N TRP A 144 -17.46 -6.82 9.72
CA TRP A 144 -17.17 -8.18 10.18
C TRP A 144 -18.34 -9.18 9.96
N THR A 145 -19.56 -8.70 9.75
CA THR A 145 -20.71 -9.54 9.37
C THR A 145 -20.54 -10.19 7.99
N SER A 146 -19.67 -9.64 7.15
CA SER A 146 -19.36 -10.17 5.81
C SER A 146 -18.30 -11.27 5.83
N LEU A 147 -17.81 -11.71 6.99
CA LEU A 147 -16.74 -12.72 7.10
C LEU A 147 -17.02 -14.01 6.34
N ARG A 148 -18.27 -14.50 6.35
CA ARG A 148 -18.65 -15.70 5.58
C ARG A 148 -18.54 -15.50 4.07
N GLU A 149 -18.92 -14.33 3.57
CA GLU A 149 -18.82 -13.99 2.16
C GLU A 149 -17.33 -13.83 1.76
N LEU A 150 -16.52 -13.21 2.63
CA LEU A 150 -15.08 -13.06 2.46
C LEU A 150 -14.33 -14.40 2.45
N GLU A 151 -14.72 -15.34 3.31
CA GLU A 151 -14.18 -16.71 3.33
C GLU A 151 -14.50 -17.44 2.02
N GLN A 152 -15.74 -17.37 1.55
CA GLN A 152 -16.14 -17.97 0.28
C GLN A 152 -15.39 -17.36 -0.90
N ALA A 153 -15.25 -16.03 -0.91
CA ALA A 153 -14.49 -15.29 -1.92
C ALA A 153 -13.02 -15.75 -1.95
N SER A 154 -12.42 -15.87 -0.78
CA SER A 154 -11.06 -16.35 -0.58
C SER A 154 -10.87 -17.76 -1.15
N LEU A 155 -11.72 -18.72 -0.76
CA LEU A 155 -11.67 -20.10 -1.25
C LEU A 155 -11.88 -20.20 -2.76
N ALA A 156 -12.81 -19.41 -3.31
CA ALA A 156 -13.09 -19.41 -4.74
C ALA A 156 -11.90 -18.86 -5.56
N LEU A 157 -11.19 -17.85 -5.01
CA LEU A 157 -9.96 -17.31 -5.59
C LEU A 157 -8.80 -18.32 -5.52
N GLU A 158 -8.62 -18.99 -4.39
CA GLU A 158 -7.56 -20.01 -4.26
C GLU A 158 -7.75 -21.16 -5.26
N ASN A 159 -8.98 -21.57 -5.51
CA ASN A 159 -9.31 -22.67 -6.42
C ASN A 159 -9.43 -22.27 -7.91
N ASP A 160 -9.29 -20.97 -8.24
CA ASP A 160 -9.41 -20.42 -9.61
C ASP A 160 -10.73 -20.80 -10.33
N LEU A 161 -11.83 -20.88 -9.57
CA LEU A 161 -13.13 -21.41 -10.05
C LEU A 161 -14.05 -20.34 -10.67
N LEU A 162 -13.61 -19.09 -10.71
CA LEU A 162 -14.47 -17.93 -10.97
C LEU A 162 -14.27 -17.33 -12.36
N LYS A 163 -15.35 -16.80 -12.93
CA LYS A 163 -15.28 -15.98 -14.16
C LYS A 163 -14.71 -14.61 -13.83
N ASP A 164 -14.00 -14.00 -14.78
CA ASP A 164 -13.35 -12.69 -14.66
C ASP A 164 -14.18 -11.60 -13.95
N ALA A 165 -15.48 -11.48 -14.24
CA ALA A 165 -16.35 -10.48 -13.59
C ALA A 165 -16.60 -10.77 -12.11
N GLU A 166 -16.83 -12.03 -11.75
CA GLU A 166 -17.00 -12.46 -10.35
C GLU A 166 -15.68 -12.35 -9.60
N THR A 167 -14.58 -12.77 -10.24
CA THR A 167 -13.22 -12.66 -9.71
C THR A 167 -12.87 -11.20 -9.38
N LEU A 168 -13.18 -10.25 -10.27
CA LEU A 168 -12.96 -8.82 -9.98
C LEU A 168 -13.79 -8.30 -8.82
N LYS A 169 -15.07 -8.69 -8.72
CA LYS A 169 -15.91 -8.31 -7.57
C LYS A 169 -15.23 -8.74 -6.27
N TRP A 170 -14.80 -10.00 -6.19
CA TRP A 170 -14.14 -10.55 -5.00
C TRP A 170 -12.78 -9.93 -4.73
N ILE A 171 -11.97 -9.73 -5.77
CA ILE A 171 -10.67 -9.06 -5.64
C ILE A 171 -10.86 -7.64 -5.11
N ASN A 172 -11.82 -6.88 -5.63
CA ASN A 172 -12.09 -5.53 -5.14
C ASN A 172 -12.53 -5.57 -3.67
N MET A 173 -13.36 -6.54 -3.29
CA MET A 173 -13.78 -6.73 -1.89
C MET A 173 -12.62 -7.12 -0.95
N LEU A 174 -11.54 -7.71 -1.46
CA LEU A 174 -10.40 -8.18 -0.66
C LEU A 174 -9.19 -7.22 -0.70
N ILE A 175 -8.98 -6.46 -1.78
CA ILE A 175 -7.92 -5.45 -1.88
C ILE A 175 -8.31 -4.16 -1.15
N ALA A 176 -9.56 -3.73 -1.29
CA ALA A 176 -10.10 -2.49 -0.72
C ALA A 176 -9.86 -2.36 0.80
N PRO A 177 -10.18 -3.37 1.63
CA PRO A 177 -9.83 -3.44 3.05
C PRO A 177 -8.35 -3.53 3.41
N GLY A 178 -7.41 -3.37 2.47
CA GLY A 178 -5.99 -3.46 2.78
C GLY A 178 -5.53 -4.89 2.95
N ALA A 179 -4.73 -5.36 2.00
CA ALA A 179 -3.94 -6.56 2.17
C ALA A 179 -2.82 -6.30 3.17
N SER A 180 -3.09 -6.49 4.47
CA SER A 180 -2.19 -6.18 5.56
C SER A 180 -1.57 -7.42 6.20
N LEU A 181 -0.23 -7.40 6.29
CA LEU A 181 0.68 -8.19 7.16
C LEU A 181 0.90 -9.67 6.87
N GLY A 182 1.98 -9.96 6.15
CA GLY A 182 2.85 -11.14 6.36
C GLY A 182 2.24 -12.53 6.12
N GLY A 183 2.70 -13.22 5.08
CA GLY A 183 2.33 -14.61 4.80
C GLY A 183 1.66 -14.81 3.44
N ALA A 184 1.40 -16.06 3.08
CA ALA A 184 0.81 -16.44 1.80
C ALA A 184 -0.69 -16.78 1.91
N ARG A 185 -1.28 -16.64 3.10
CA ARG A 185 -2.67 -16.97 3.35
C ARG A 185 -3.58 -15.75 3.18
N PRO A 186 -4.83 -15.96 2.76
CA PRO A 186 -5.84 -14.92 2.66
C PRO A 186 -6.04 -14.19 3.98
N LYS A 187 -6.16 -12.87 3.89
CA LYS A 187 -6.44 -11.97 5.00
C LYS A 187 -7.10 -10.71 4.49
N VAL A 188 -7.83 -10.07 5.37
CA VAL A 188 -8.61 -8.89 5.02
C VAL A 188 -8.88 -8.06 6.26
N SER A 189 -8.83 -6.73 6.16
CA SER A 189 -9.32 -5.89 7.26
C SER A 189 -10.85 -5.85 7.23
N VAL A 190 -11.46 -5.84 8.41
CA VAL A 190 -12.90 -5.71 8.59
C VAL A 190 -13.19 -4.67 9.67
N THR A 191 -14.38 -4.09 9.67
CA THR A 191 -14.81 -3.17 10.72
C THR A 191 -15.78 -3.84 11.70
N ASP A 192 -15.66 -3.56 12.99
CA ASP A 192 -16.66 -3.95 13.98
C ASP A 192 -17.86 -2.99 13.99
N GLN A 193 -18.79 -3.20 14.93
CA GLN A 193 -20.00 -2.36 15.06
C GLN A 193 -19.70 -0.93 15.48
N ASP A 194 -18.56 -0.70 16.13
CA ASP A 194 -18.11 0.61 16.59
C ASP A 194 -17.23 1.30 15.53
N GLY A 195 -16.97 0.65 14.40
CA GLY A 195 -16.16 1.15 13.30
C GLY A 195 -14.65 0.96 13.49
N HIS A 196 -14.22 0.18 14.50
CA HIS A 196 -12.80 -0.13 14.66
C HIS A 196 -12.35 -1.14 13.62
N LEU A 197 -11.10 -1.00 13.17
CA LEU A 197 -10.48 -1.91 12.21
C LEU A 197 -9.91 -3.16 12.90
N TRP A 198 -10.20 -4.31 12.30
CA TRP A 198 -9.74 -5.64 12.69
C TRP A 198 -9.12 -6.35 11.50
N ILE A 199 -8.25 -7.33 11.73
CA ILE A 199 -7.72 -8.22 10.69
C ILE A 199 -8.34 -9.61 10.85
N ALA A 200 -8.99 -10.09 9.80
CA ALA A 200 -9.46 -11.47 9.69
C ALA A 200 -8.44 -12.34 8.97
N LYS A 201 -8.21 -13.55 9.47
CA LYS A 201 -7.17 -14.50 9.02
C LYS A 201 -7.70 -15.92 8.94
#